data_AF-A0A8C9PJ37-F1
#
_entry.id   AF-A0A8C9PJ37-F1
#
_cell.length_a   1.000
_cell.length_b   1.000
_cell.length_c   1.000
_cell.angle_alpha   90.00
_cell.angle_beta   90.00
_cell.angle_gamma   90.00
#
_symmetry.space_group_name_H-M   'P 1'
#
loop_
_entity.id
_entity.type
_entity.pdbx_description
1 polymer ?
#
loop_
_entity_poly.entity_id
_entity_poly.type
_entity_poly.pdbx_seq_one_letter_code
_entity_poly.pdbx_strand_id
1 'polypeptide(L)'
;MSAVGRQLERGPQRKIQAKEGGAWANSILGKWRALESWDEDVIEAELRSTKRWELTEEGEEIAREGSHEARVFHSIPAEGLAQSELMCLPSGKVGFSKAMSNKWIRVDKSAAEGPRVFRVVDKVEDEVQRRLQLVQGGQAEELGEKERSELRKRKLLNAVTLKTYWVSKGSAFSTRISKQEAELSPEMISSGSWRNRSFKSYNFAARGVLPDSGHLHPLLKVHRDAD
;
A
#
# COMPACT_ATOMS: atom_id res chain seq x y z
N MET A 1 -10.94 -0.08 -20.11
CA MET A 1 -10.06 0.13 -21.28
C MET A 1 -8.69 -0.48 -21.00
N SER A 2 -8.34 -1.48 -21.81
CA SER A 2 -7.03 -2.12 -22.02
C SER A 2 -6.04 -2.23 -20.85
N ALA A 3 -6.08 -3.38 -20.14
CA ALA A 3 -4.99 -3.81 -19.28
C ALA A 3 -3.84 -4.36 -20.14
N VAL A 4 -2.95 -3.47 -20.59
CA VAL A 4 -1.73 -3.85 -21.31
C VAL A 4 -0.75 -4.43 -20.29
N GLY A 5 -0.83 -5.75 -20.07
CA GLY A 5 0.25 -6.53 -19.48
C GLY A 5 1.42 -6.52 -20.45
N ARG A 6 2.30 -5.53 -20.34
CA ARG A 6 3.47 -5.40 -21.21
C ARG A 6 4.50 -6.45 -20.76
N GLN A 7 4.46 -7.60 -21.42
CA GLN A 7 5.42 -8.69 -21.30
C GLN A 7 6.75 -8.23 -21.90
N LEU A 8 7.55 -7.49 -21.12
CA LEU A 8 8.89 -7.11 -21.55
C LEU A 8 9.90 -8.22 -21.19
N GLU A 9 10.59 -8.64 -22.24
CA GLU A 9 11.89 -9.34 -22.27
C GLU A 9 11.84 -10.88 -22.19
N ARG A 10 12.23 -11.52 -23.31
CA ARG A 10 12.54 -12.95 -23.43
C ARG A 10 13.97 -13.20 -22.97
N GLY A 11 14.21 -13.14 -21.66
CA GLY A 11 15.43 -13.61 -21.00
C GLY A 11 15.13 -14.75 -20.03
N PRO A 12 16.16 -15.42 -19.44
CA PRO A 12 15.95 -16.46 -18.43
C PRO A 12 15.27 -15.96 -17.15
N GLN A 13 15.17 -14.64 -16.97
CA GLN A 13 14.49 -13.97 -15.86
C GLN A 13 13.14 -13.44 -16.33
N ARG A 14 12.06 -13.81 -15.63
CA ARG A 14 10.71 -13.28 -15.91
C ARG A 14 10.38 -12.21 -14.89
N LYS A 15 10.20 -10.98 -15.36
CA LYS A 15 9.76 -9.85 -14.54
C LYS A 15 8.23 -9.90 -14.41
N ILE A 16 7.73 -10.19 -13.22
CA ILE A 16 6.29 -10.13 -12.93
C ILE A 16 6.02 -8.83 -12.18
N GLN A 17 5.50 -7.82 -12.88
CA GLN A 17 5.00 -6.61 -12.25
C GLN A 17 3.58 -6.85 -11.73
N ALA A 18 3.49 -7.13 -10.43
CA ALA A 18 2.23 -7.16 -9.71
C ALA A 18 1.95 -5.75 -9.17
N LYS A 19 0.99 -5.03 -9.76
CA LYS A 19 0.42 -3.83 -9.11
C LYS A 19 -0.47 -4.33 -7.96
N GLU A 20 -0.16 -3.94 -6.73
CA GLU A 20 -1.00 -4.23 -5.55
C GLU A 20 -2.44 -3.74 -5.86
N GLY A 21 -3.39 -4.69 -5.94
CA GLY A 21 -4.81 -4.39 -6.21
C GLY A 21 -5.48 -5.19 -7.34
N GLY A 22 -4.73 -5.85 -8.23
CA GLY A 22 -5.32 -6.70 -9.27
C GLY A 22 -5.60 -8.12 -8.78
N ALA A 23 -6.82 -8.65 -8.97
CA ALA A 23 -7.17 -10.03 -8.62
C ALA A 23 -6.20 -11.09 -9.19
N TRP A 24 -5.61 -10.80 -10.35
CA TRP A 24 -4.57 -11.62 -11.00
C TRP A 24 -3.25 -11.67 -10.22
N ALA A 25 -2.80 -10.53 -9.69
CA ALA A 25 -1.57 -10.46 -8.90
C ALA A 25 -1.67 -11.32 -7.63
N ASN A 26 -2.79 -11.24 -6.91
CA ASN A 26 -3.02 -12.05 -5.72
C ASN A 26 -3.08 -13.55 -6.04
N SER A 27 -3.67 -13.94 -7.17
CA SER A 27 -3.70 -15.33 -7.61
C SER A 27 -2.30 -15.88 -7.91
N ILE A 28 -1.46 -15.09 -8.58
CA ILE A 28 -0.07 -15.48 -8.86
C ILE A 28 0.74 -15.56 -7.59
N LEU A 29 0.62 -14.59 -6.69
CA LEU A 29 1.33 -14.60 -5.41
C LEU A 29 0.94 -15.83 -4.57
N GLY A 30 -0.34 -16.22 -4.57
CA GLY A 30 -0.80 -17.43 -3.89
C GLY A 30 -0.17 -18.71 -4.47
N LYS A 31 -0.14 -18.85 -5.79
CA LYS A 31 0.50 -20.00 -6.46
C LYS A 31 2.01 -20.01 -6.26
N TRP A 32 2.64 -18.85 -6.29
CA TRP A 32 4.07 -18.71 -6.04
C TRP A 32 4.44 -19.12 -4.61
N ARG A 33 3.73 -18.62 -3.59
CA ARG A 33 3.96 -19.03 -2.19
C ARG A 33 3.77 -20.53 -1.99
N ALA A 34 2.85 -21.15 -2.72
CA ALA A 34 2.69 -22.60 -2.67
C ALA A 34 3.91 -23.33 -3.23
N LEU A 35 4.56 -22.80 -4.27
CA LEU A 35 5.79 -23.35 -4.86
C LEU A 35 7.04 -23.05 -4.02
N GLU A 36 7.10 -21.88 -3.38
CA GLU A 36 8.16 -21.51 -2.43
C GLU A 36 8.10 -22.36 -1.15
N SER A 37 6.90 -22.80 -0.75
CA SER A 37 6.72 -23.73 0.37
C SER A 37 7.18 -25.17 0.08
N TRP A 38 7.55 -25.49 -1.16
CA TRP A 38 8.12 -26.80 -1.47
C TRP A 38 9.60 -26.79 -1.12
N ASP A 39 10.06 -27.79 -0.37
CA ASP A 39 11.44 -27.88 0.16
C ASP A 39 12.55 -27.90 -0.89
N GLU A 40 12.22 -28.05 -2.18
CA GLU A 40 13.19 -28.31 -3.23
C GLU A 40 13.81 -27.04 -3.86
N ASP A 41 13.66 -25.83 -3.30
CA ASP A 41 14.22 -24.62 -3.92
C ASP A 41 13.86 -24.52 -5.43
N VAL A 42 12.58 -24.75 -5.72
CA VAL A 42 12.08 -24.85 -7.10
C VAL A 42 12.15 -23.49 -7.80
N ILE A 43 12.01 -22.41 -7.02
CA ILE A 43 11.92 -21.04 -7.52
C ILE A 43 12.65 -20.12 -6.55
N GLU A 44 13.53 -19.29 -7.09
CA GLU A 44 14.11 -18.16 -6.37
C GLU A 44 13.31 -16.89 -6.68
N ALA A 45 13.02 -16.09 -5.66
CA ALA A 45 12.30 -14.84 -5.83
C ALA A 45 12.97 -13.70 -5.05
N GLU A 46 13.31 -12.64 -5.76
CA GLU A 46 13.79 -11.40 -5.17
C GLU A 46 12.64 -10.38 -5.10
N LEU A 47 12.27 -9.96 -3.89
CA LEU A 47 11.30 -8.90 -3.68
C LEU A 47 12.00 -7.54 -3.78
N ARG A 48 11.63 -6.76 -4.80
CA ARG A 48 12.04 -5.36 -4.92
C ARG A 48 10.84 -4.45 -4.70
N SER A 49 11.03 -3.42 -3.88
CA SER A 49 10.00 -2.40 -3.68
C SER A 49 10.42 -1.09 -4.33
N THR A 50 9.50 -0.50 -5.09
CA THR A 50 9.68 0.83 -5.70
C THR A 50 8.59 1.74 -5.16
N LYS A 51 8.98 2.84 -4.54
CA LYS A 51 8.03 3.86 -4.08
C LYS A 51 7.71 4.79 -5.23
N ARG A 52 6.42 5.01 -5.48
CA ARG A 52 5.90 5.99 -6.43
C ARG A 52 4.96 6.93 -5.69
N TRP A 53 5.00 8.19 -6.06
CA TRP A 53 4.04 9.19 -5.60
C TRP A 53 2.89 9.26 -6.60
N GLU A 54 1.67 9.11 -6.09
CA GLU A 54 0.44 9.28 -6.87
C GLU A 54 -0.40 10.39 -6.22
N LEU A 55 -1.08 11.18 -7.05
CA LEU A 55 -2.01 12.20 -6.59
C LEU A 55 -3.29 11.54 -6.07
N THR A 56 -3.93 12.15 -5.07
CA THR A 56 -5.29 11.79 -4.68
C THR A 56 -6.30 12.46 -5.62
N GLU A 57 -7.56 12.04 -5.59
CA GLU A 57 -8.63 12.68 -6.38
C GLU A 57 -8.71 14.19 -6.08
N GLU A 58 -8.61 14.57 -4.81
CA GLU A 58 -8.53 15.96 -4.36
C GLU A 58 -7.25 16.66 -4.86
N GLY A 59 -6.10 15.96 -4.83
CA GLY A 59 -4.84 16.48 -5.37
C GLY A 59 -4.87 16.73 -6.88
N GLU A 60 -5.55 15.88 -7.65
CA GLU A 60 -5.78 16.07 -9.09
C GLU A 60 -6.70 17.26 -9.37
N GLU A 61 -7.76 17.42 -8.57
CA GLU A 61 -8.65 18.59 -8.66
C GLU A 61 -7.87 19.88 -8.39
N ILE A 62 -7.03 19.91 -7.35
CA ILE A 62 -6.20 21.06 -7.03
C ILE A 62 -5.17 21.35 -8.12
N ALA A 63 -4.56 20.33 -8.72
CA ALA A 63 -3.62 20.52 -9.83
C ALA A 63 -4.31 21.20 -11.03
N ARG A 64 -5.58 20.88 -11.28
CA ARG A 64 -6.37 21.42 -12.41
C ARG A 64 -6.96 22.80 -12.13
N GLU A 65 -7.61 22.97 -10.98
CA GLU A 65 -8.45 24.14 -10.67
C GLU A 65 -7.80 25.10 -9.66
N GLY A 66 -6.60 24.80 -9.19
CA GLY A 66 -5.89 25.57 -8.17
C GLY A 66 -6.21 25.10 -6.75
N SER A 67 -5.39 25.52 -5.80
CA SER A 67 -5.50 25.22 -4.37
C SER A 67 -6.73 25.86 -3.74
N HIS A 68 -7.22 25.25 -2.65
CA HIS A 68 -8.36 25.78 -1.93
C HIS A 68 -8.10 27.21 -1.40
N GLU A 69 -6.89 27.51 -0.94
CA GLU A 69 -6.50 28.86 -0.53
C GLU A 69 -6.50 29.86 -1.70
N ALA A 70 -6.01 29.48 -2.88
CA ALA A 70 -6.04 30.34 -4.06
C ALA A 70 -7.49 30.55 -4.54
N ARG A 71 -8.31 29.51 -4.59
CA ARG A 71 -9.73 29.62 -4.97
C ARG A 71 -10.49 30.56 -4.03
N VAL A 72 -10.28 30.42 -2.72
CA VAL A 72 -10.85 31.32 -1.71
C VAL A 72 -10.39 32.76 -1.93
N PHE A 73 -9.10 32.99 -2.17
CA PHE A 73 -8.58 34.33 -2.43
C PHE A 73 -9.21 34.98 -3.66
N HIS A 74 -9.33 34.25 -4.78
CA HIS A 74 -9.95 34.75 -6.01
C HIS A 74 -11.46 34.97 -5.89
N SER A 75 -12.14 34.25 -5.00
CA SER A 75 -13.58 34.38 -4.76
C SER A 75 -13.98 35.64 -3.97
N ILE A 76 -13.04 36.25 -3.24
CA ILE A 76 -13.31 37.45 -2.42
C ILE A 76 -13.22 38.67 -3.34
N PRO A 77 -14.24 39.55 -3.46
CA PRO A 77 -14.12 40.81 -4.21
C PRO A 77 -13.29 41.85 -3.46
N ALA A 78 -12.90 42.96 -4.12
CA ALA A 78 -12.16 44.05 -3.46
C ALA A 78 -12.97 44.70 -2.32
N GLU A 79 -14.30 44.69 -2.45
CA GLU A 79 -15.26 45.20 -1.46
C GLU A 79 -15.40 44.29 -0.22
N GLY A 80 -14.74 43.13 -0.23
CA GLY A 80 -14.80 42.13 0.82
C GLY A 80 -16.05 41.23 0.72
N LEU A 81 -15.94 40.03 1.30
CA LEU A 81 -17.03 39.04 1.32
C LEU A 81 -17.43 38.72 2.76
N ALA A 82 -18.71 38.44 3.01
CA ALA A 82 -19.16 37.97 4.32
C ALA A 82 -18.50 36.62 4.65
N GLN A 83 -18.04 36.45 5.89
CA GLN A 83 -17.37 35.20 6.31
C GLN A 83 -18.32 33.99 6.21
N SER A 84 -19.61 34.18 6.49
CA SER A 84 -20.63 33.13 6.38
C SER A 84 -20.74 32.58 4.96
N GLU A 85 -20.82 33.46 3.96
CA GLU A 85 -20.90 33.09 2.54
C GLU A 85 -19.64 32.37 2.08
N LEU A 86 -18.47 32.86 2.48
CA LEU A 86 -17.19 32.23 2.16
C LEU A 86 -17.11 30.80 2.72
N MET A 87 -17.62 30.58 3.94
CA MET A 87 -17.58 29.27 4.62
C MET A 87 -18.59 28.25 4.04
N CYS A 88 -19.59 28.72 3.28
CA CYS A 88 -20.52 27.88 2.55
C CYS A 88 -19.95 27.32 1.23
N LEU A 89 -18.85 27.89 0.72
CA LEU A 89 -18.20 27.38 -0.48
C LEU A 89 -17.56 26.00 -0.23
N PRO A 90 -17.51 25.09 -1.24
CA PRO A 90 -16.94 23.75 -1.09
C PRO A 90 -15.51 23.75 -0.55
N SER A 91 -14.69 24.71 -1.00
CA SER A 91 -13.30 24.90 -0.56
C SER A 91 -13.16 25.94 0.57
N GLY A 92 -14.27 26.52 1.02
CA GLY A 92 -14.31 27.69 1.90
C GLY A 92 -13.65 27.45 3.23
N LYS A 93 -14.07 26.40 3.95
CA LYS A 93 -13.55 26.10 5.30
C LYS A 93 -12.06 25.77 5.30
N VAL A 94 -11.63 24.93 4.36
CA VAL A 94 -10.23 24.47 4.26
C VAL A 94 -9.32 25.59 3.75
N GLY A 95 -9.74 26.28 2.69
CA GLY A 95 -8.99 27.38 2.07
C GLY A 95 -8.90 28.61 2.97
N PHE A 96 -9.94 28.94 3.74
CA PHE A 96 -9.95 30.10 4.63
C PHE A 96 -8.87 30.02 5.71
N SER A 97 -8.74 28.88 6.40
CA SER A 97 -7.72 28.70 7.45
C SER A 97 -6.30 28.82 6.88
N LYS A 98 -6.07 28.32 5.67
CA LYS A 98 -4.75 28.35 5.04
C LYS A 98 -4.42 29.72 4.44
N ALA A 99 -5.39 30.38 3.82
CA ALA A 99 -5.24 31.75 3.32
C ALA A 99 -4.99 32.75 4.47
N MET A 100 -5.62 32.56 5.64
CA MET A 100 -5.32 33.32 6.87
C MET A 100 -3.88 33.09 7.35
N SER A 101 -3.44 31.82 7.38
CA SER A 101 -2.08 31.45 7.80
C SER A 101 -1.01 32.02 6.87
N ASN A 102 -1.30 32.09 5.57
CA ASN A 102 -0.44 32.67 4.54
C ASN A 102 -0.55 34.22 4.47
N LYS A 103 -1.38 34.85 5.32
CA LYS A 103 -1.64 36.29 5.35
C LYS A 103 -2.17 36.87 4.03
N TRP A 104 -2.88 36.07 3.24
CA TRP A 104 -3.49 36.52 1.97
C TRP A 104 -4.80 37.27 2.20
N ILE A 105 -5.48 36.95 3.30
CA ILE A 105 -6.78 37.51 3.67
C ILE A 105 -6.75 38.02 5.12
N ARG A 106 -7.60 39.01 5.42
CA ARG A 106 -7.82 39.55 6.77
C ARG A 106 -9.31 39.53 7.09
N VAL A 107 -9.65 39.31 8.36
CA VAL A 107 -11.03 39.38 8.85
C VAL A 107 -11.22 40.70 9.58
N ASP A 108 -12.24 41.44 9.19
CA ASP A 108 -12.72 42.62 9.87
C ASP A 108 -13.99 42.29 10.65
N LYS A 109 -13.97 42.48 11.97
CA LYS A 109 -15.11 42.24 12.85
C LYS A 109 -15.91 43.52 13.16
N SER A 110 -15.50 44.65 12.61
CA SER A 110 -16.09 45.96 12.89
C SER A 110 -17.28 46.32 12.00
N ALA A 111 -17.58 45.50 10.99
CA ALA A 111 -18.68 45.74 10.06
C ALA A 111 -20.06 45.43 10.70
N ALA A 112 -21.03 46.31 10.48
CA ALA A 112 -22.38 46.22 11.04
C ALA A 112 -23.16 44.96 10.57
N GLU A 113 -22.78 44.37 9.43
CA GLU A 113 -23.37 43.14 8.85
C GLU A 113 -22.65 41.85 9.30
N GLY A 114 -21.74 41.93 10.27
CA GLY A 114 -20.96 40.79 10.78
C GLY A 114 -19.55 40.68 10.18
N PRO A 115 -18.78 39.62 10.54
CA PRO A 115 -17.39 39.48 10.13
C PRO A 115 -17.23 39.43 8.60
N ARG A 116 -16.45 40.36 8.05
CA ARG A 116 -16.12 40.42 6.61
C ARG A 116 -14.67 40.06 6.37
N VAL A 117 -14.40 39.41 5.25
CA VAL A 117 -13.07 38.99 4.83
C VAL A 117 -12.62 39.87 3.66
N PHE A 118 -11.43 40.45 3.78
CA PHE A 118 -10.81 41.29 2.77
C PHE A 118 -9.50 40.66 2.28
N ARG A 119 -9.14 40.91 1.02
CA ARG A 119 -7.81 40.59 0.50
C ARG A 119 -6.77 41.54 1.08
N VAL A 120 -5.59 41.01 1.41
CA VAL A 120 -4.44 41.79 1.92
C VAL A 120 -3.42 42.05 0.82
N VAL A 121 -3.32 41.12 -0.13
CA VAL A 121 -2.40 41.18 -1.28
C VAL A 121 -3.21 41.25 -2.57
N ASP A 122 -2.64 41.86 -3.62
CA ASP A 122 -3.30 41.97 -4.93
C ASP A 122 -3.13 40.72 -5.79
N LYS A 123 -1.96 40.06 -5.69
CA LYS A 123 -1.60 38.86 -6.44
C LYS A 123 -1.06 37.79 -5.51
N VAL A 124 -1.45 36.56 -5.79
CA VAL A 124 -1.02 35.36 -5.06
C VAL A 124 -0.45 34.37 -6.05
N GLU A 125 0.68 33.76 -5.71
CA GLU A 125 1.23 32.64 -6.46
C GLU A 125 0.82 31.31 -5.82
N ASP A 126 0.16 30.46 -6.60
CA ASP A 126 -0.26 29.13 -6.13
C ASP A 126 0.89 28.12 -6.22
N GLU A 127 1.76 28.13 -5.21
CA GLU A 127 2.84 27.15 -5.13
C GLU A 127 2.34 25.71 -4.97
N VAL A 128 1.19 25.51 -4.35
CA VAL A 128 0.65 24.16 -4.08
C VAL A 128 0.22 23.52 -5.40
N GLN A 129 -0.52 24.25 -6.23
CA GLN A 129 -0.90 23.82 -7.57
C GLN A 129 0.35 23.53 -8.41
N ARG A 130 1.33 24.45 -8.44
CA ARG A 130 2.57 24.25 -9.20
C ARG A 130 3.29 22.96 -8.79
N ARG A 131 3.41 22.71 -7.49
CA ARG A 131 4.03 21.48 -6.95
C ARG A 131 3.26 20.23 -7.35
N LEU A 132 1.93 20.25 -7.30
CA LEU A 132 1.10 19.10 -7.68
C LEU A 132 1.14 18.82 -9.18
N GLN A 133 1.22 19.86 -10.01
CA GLN A 133 1.42 19.72 -11.46
C GLN A 133 2.77 19.07 -11.80
N LEU A 134 3.84 19.39 -11.07
CA LEU A 134 5.14 18.70 -11.22
C LEU A 134 5.04 17.21 -10.86
N VAL A 135 4.30 16.88 -9.79
CA VAL A 135 4.02 15.48 -9.44
C VAL A 135 3.22 14.78 -10.53
N GLN A 136 2.21 15.45 -11.10
CA GLN A 136 1.41 14.94 -12.21
C GLN A 136 2.28 14.65 -13.45
N GLY A 137 3.27 15.50 -13.72
CA GLY A 137 4.28 15.34 -14.76
C GLY A 137 5.30 14.23 -14.51
N GLY A 138 5.20 13.49 -13.39
CA GLY A 138 6.13 12.42 -13.03
C GLY A 138 7.44 12.91 -12.40
N GLN A 139 7.57 14.20 -12.13
CA GLN A 139 8.74 14.83 -11.51
C GLN A 139 8.58 14.94 -9.98
N ALA A 140 7.86 14.00 -9.37
CA ALA A 140 7.67 13.97 -7.92
C ALA A 140 9.00 13.91 -7.14
N GLU A 141 10.07 13.39 -7.78
CA GLU A 141 11.40 13.32 -7.18
C GLU A 141 12.13 14.68 -7.08
N GLU A 142 11.68 15.70 -7.81
CA GLU A 142 12.28 17.05 -7.71
C GLU A 142 11.79 17.81 -6.48
N LEU A 143 10.65 17.42 -5.89
CA LEU A 143 10.15 18.06 -4.67
C LEU A 143 11.01 17.67 -3.47
N GLY A 144 11.29 18.63 -2.59
CA GLY A 144 12.01 18.34 -1.35
C GLY A 144 11.21 17.44 -0.40
N GLU A 145 11.88 16.67 0.45
CA GLU A 145 11.21 15.77 1.42
C GLU A 145 10.23 16.53 2.34
N LYS A 146 10.59 17.75 2.75
CA LYS A 146 9.73 18.62 3.55
C LYS A 146 8.42 18.94 2.84
N GLU A 147 8.47 19.29 1.57
CA GLU A 147 7.29 19.65 0.76
C GLU A 147 6.38 18.44 0.55
N ARG A 148 6.96 17.29 0.20
CA ARG A 148 6.20 16.04 0.07
C ARG A 148 5.53 15.65 1.38
N SER A 149 6.22 15.84 2.50
CA SER A 149 5.67 15.54 3.83
C SER A 149 4.47 16.43 4.17
N GLU A 150 4.50 17.71 3.77
CA GLU A 150 3.39 18.65 3.97
C GLU A 150 2.20 18.28 3.08
N LEU A 151 2.43 18.05 1.79
CA LEU A 151 1.38 17.64 0.84
C LEU A 151 0.72 16.31 1.25
N ARG A 152 1.51 15.37 1.81
CA ARG A 152 0.99 14.12 2.38
C ARG A 152 0.15 14.33 3.63
N LYS A 153 0.56 15.21 4.56
CA LYS A 153 -0.25 15.57 5.74
C LYS A 153 -1.59 16.19 5.33
N ARG A 154 -1.61 16.94 4.23
CA ARG A 154 -2.81 17.51 3.61
C ARG A 154 -3.63 16.51 2.79
N LYS A 155 -3.24 15.23 2.70
CA LYS A 155 -3.90 14.18 1.90
C LYS A 155 -3.99 14.45 0.40
N LEU A 156 -3.07 15.27 -0.14
CA LEU A 156 -3.01 15.59 -1.58
C LEU A 156 -2.11 14.59 -2.35
N LEU A 157 -1.27 13.85 -1.63
CA LEU A 157 -0.36 12.85 -2.17
C LEU A 157 -0.48 11.53 -1.41
N ASN A 158 -0.46 10.43 -2.16
CA ASN A 158 -0.33 9.08 -1.66
C ASN A 158 1.01 8.47 -2.08
N ALA A 159 1.69 7.85 -1.11
CA ALA A 159 2.88 7.05 -1.36
C ALA A 159 2.45 5.62 -1.68
N VAL A 160 2.54 5.24 -2.95
CA VAL A 160 2.22 3.90 -3.43
C VAL A 160 3.50 3.08 -3.51
N THR A 161 3.57 2.01 -2.72
CA THR A 161 4.72 1.10 -2.75
C THR A 161 4.42 -0.04 -3.72
N LEU A 162 5.07 -0.03 -4.87
CA LEU A 162 4.97 -1.10 -5.85
C LEU A 162 5.94 -2.21 -5.49
N LYS A 163 5.40 -3.32 -4.98
CA LYS A 163 6.17 -4.55 -4.75
C LYS A 163 6.24 -5.34 -6.05
N THR A 164 7.46 -5.56 -6.53
CA THR A 164 7.71 -6.33 -7.75
C THR A 164 8.58 -7.52 -7.39
N TYR A 165 8.17 -8.70 -7.83
CA TYR A 165 8.88 -9.95 -7.60
C TYR A 165 9.66 -10.31 -8.87
N TRP A 166 10.98 -10.42 -8.74
CA TRP A 166 11.84 -10.98 -9.77
C TRP A 166 11.99 -12.46 -9.53
N VAL A 167 11.49 -13.26 -10.47
CA VAL A 167 11.42 -14.71 -10.32
C VAL A 167 12.44 -15.38 -11.23
N SER A 168 13.33 -16.15 -10.63
CA SER A 168 14.31 -17.02 -11.28
C SER A 168 13.99 -18.50 -11.02
N LYS A 169 14.49 -19.35 -11.91
CA LYS A 169 14.45 -20.80 -11.70
C LYS A 169 15.44 -21.14 -10.59
N GLY A 170 14.98 -21.82 -9.54
CA GLY A 170 15.86 -22.33 -8.49
C GLY A 170 16.55 -23.63 -8.90
N SER A 171 17.36 -24.17 -8.01
CA SER A 171 18.25 -25.30 -8.28
C SER A 171 17.53 -26.61 -8.65
N ALA A 172 16.33 -26.86 -8.10
CA ALA A 172 15.50 -28.01 -8.46
C ALA A 172 14.29 -27.63 -9.34
N PHE A 173 14.41 -26.59 -10.16
CA PHE A 173 13.34 -26.22 -11.08
C PHE A 173 12.99 -27.37 -12.04
N SER A 174 11.80 -27.94 -11.87
CA SER A 174 11.25 -28.98 -12.72
C SER A 174 9.88 -28.58 -13.26
N THR A 175 9.62 -28.89 -14.53
CA THR A 175 8.29 -28.72 -15.14
C THR A 175 7.34 -29.88 -14.84
N ARG A 176 7.83 -30.93 -14.16
CA ARG A 176 7.02 -32.08 -13.72
C ARG A 176 6.96 -32.07 -12.21
N ILE A 177 5.74 -31.91 -11.68
CA ILE A 177 5.46 -31.98 -10.25
C ILE A 177 5.46 -33.47 -9.87
N SER A 178 6.55 -33.96 -9.29
CA SER A 178 6.52 -35.24 -8.58
C SER A 178 5.80 -35.02 -7.26
N LYS A 179 4.66 -35.68 -7.06
CA LYS A 179 4.04 -35.76 -5.73
C LYS A 179 5.03 -36.52 -4.84
N GLN A 180 5.67 -35.81 -3.92
CA GLN A 180 6.46 -36.44 -2.87
C GLN A 180 5.51 -37.22 -1.96
N GLU A 181 5.89 -38.43 -1.59
CA GLU A 181 5.11 -39.24 -0.66
C GLU A 181 5.21 -38.63 0.75
N ALA A 182 4.07 -38.57 1.45
CA ALA A 182 4.01 -38.00 2.80
C ALA A 182 4.40 -39.03 3.88
N GLU A 183 4.15 -40.31 3.61
CA GLU A 183 4.34 -41.40 4.57
C GLU A 183 4.99 -42.61 3.92
N LEU A 184 5.73 -43.37 4.73
CA LEU A 184 6.33 -44.63 4.32
C LEU A 184 5.29 -45.75 4.47
N SER A 185 4.82 -46.32 3.35
CA SER A 185 3.86 -47.43 3.40
C SER A 185 4.53 -48.80 3.56
N PRO A 186 3.87 -49.79 4.18
CA PRO A 186 4.40 -51.15 4.31
C PRO A 186 4.71 -51.83 2.96
N GLU A 187 3.92 -51.52 1.93
CA GLU A 187 4.12 -52.00 0.55
C GLU A 187 5.40 -51.43 -0.07
N MET A 188 5.71 -50.16 0.21
CA MET A 188 6.93 -49.52 -0.26
C MET A 188 8.16 -50.15 0.38
N ILE A 189 8.11 -50.48 1.67
CA ILE A 189 9.17 -51.19 2.40
C ILE A 189 9.41 -52.57 1.76
N SER A 190 8.33 -53.32 1.53
CA SER A 190 8.38 -54.68 0.99
C SER A 190 8.89 -54.73 -0.46
N SER A 191 8.50 -53.75 -1.28
CA SER A 191 8.94 -53.63 -2.69
C SER A 191 10.30 -52.94 -2.87
N GLY A 192 10.87 -52.35 -1.81
CA GLY A 192 12.10 -51.55 -1.88
C GLY A 192 11.95 -50.21 -2.63
N SER A 193 10.75 -49.86 -3.07
CA SER A 193 10.48 -48.66 -3.87
C SER A 193 10.68 -47.35 -3.11
N TRP A 194 10.72 -47.39 -1.77
CA TRP A 194 11.04 -46.26 -0.91
C TRP A 194 12.42 -45.64 -1.18
N ARG A 195 13.38 -46.42 -1.70
CA ARG A 195 14.75 -45.93 -1.97
C ARG A 195 14.83 -44.94 -3.13
N ASN A 196 13.87 -45.02 -4.05
CA ASN A 196 13.85 -44.25 -5.30
C ASN A 196 12.78 -43.15 -5.30
N ARG A 197 12.02 -42.98 -4.21
CA ARG A 197 10.99 -41.94 -4.08
C ARG A 197 11.46 -40.84 -3.13
N SER A 198 11.17 -39.60 -3.50
CA SER A 198 11.37 -38.41 -2.66
C SER A 198 10.22 -38.26 -1.67
N PHE A 199 10.53 -38.10 -0.39
CA PHE A 199 9.55 -37.86 0.67
C PHE A 199 9.48 -36.38 1.01
N LYS A 200 8.29 -35.92 1.39
CA LYS A 200 8.12 -34.56 1.91
C LYS A 200 8.89 -34.42 3.22
N SER A 201 9.60 -33.30 3.42
CA SER A 201 10.28 -33.06 4.69
C SER A 201 9.25 -32.97 5.82
N TYR A 202 9.59 -33.54 6.97
CA TYR A 202 8.71 -33.51 8.12
C TYR A 202 8.84 -32.15 8.84
N ASN A 203 7.71 -31.49 9.10
CA ASN A 203 7.72 -30.22 9.82
C ASN A 203 7.90 -30.44 11.33
N PHE A 204 9.14 -30.42 11.81
CA PHE A 204 9.49 -30.57 13.23
C PHE A 204 9.00 -29.41 14.11
N ALA A 205 8.59 -28.26 13.54
CA ALA A 205 8.03 -27.15 14.31
C ALA A 205 6.54 -27.32 14.62
N ALA A 206 5.86 -28.27 13.97
CA ALA A 206 4.45 -28.55 14.25
C ALA A 206 4.30 -29.30 15.58
N ARG A 207 3.27 -28.94 16.37
CA ARG A 207 2.88 -29.75 17.52
C ARG A 207 2.34 -31.09 17.00
N GLY A 208 2.94 -32.18 17.46
CA GLY A 208 2.48 -33.53 17.10
C GLY A 208 1.06 -33.81 17.58
N VAL A 209 0.48 -34.89 17.07
CA VAL A 209 -0.81 -35.38 17.56
C VAL A 209 -0.62 -35.95 18.96
N LEU A 210 -1.36 -35.43 19.93
CA LEU A 210 -1.36 -35.98 21.28
C LEU A 210 -2.08 -37.34 21.25
N PRO A 211 -1.50 -38.41 21.83
CA PRO A 211 -2.18 -39.68 21.92
C PRO A 211 -3.40 -39.56 22.85
N ASP A 212 -4.49 -40.22 22.49
CA ASP A 212 -5.64 -40.36 23.36
C ASP A 212 -5.21 -41.11 24.62
N SER A 213 -5.19 -40.39 25.75
CA SER A 213 -4.80 -40.92 27.05
C SER A 213 -5.91 -40.67 28.05
N GLY A 214 -6.11 -41.60 28.99
CA GLY A 214 -7.03 -41.39 30.10
C GLY A 214 -6.58 -40.20 30.94
N HIS A 215 -7.53 -39.37 31.38
CA HIS A 215 -7.26 -38.22 32.23
C HIS A 215 -7.82 -38.46 33.64
N LEU A 216 -6.94 -38.45 34.65
CA LEU A 216 -7.38 -38.38 36.03
C LEU A 216 -7.87 -36.96 36.35
N HIS A 217 -8.95 -36.88 37.12
CA HIS A 217 -9.48 -35.61 37.60
C HIS A 217 -8.40 -34.84 38.38
N PRO A 218 -8.17 -33.54 38.12
CA PRO A 218 -7.08 -32.79 38.76
C PRO A 218 -7.09 -32.85 40.29
N LEU A 219 -8.28 -32.81 40.92
CA LEU A 219 -8.43 -32.93 42.38
C LEU A 219 -7.94 -34.28 42.91
N LEU A 220 -8.18 -35.38 42.19
CA LEU A 220 -7.75 -36.73 42.60
C LEU A 220 -6.24 -36.91 42.44
N LYS A 221 -5.61 -36.22 41.48
CA LYS A 221 -4.14 -36.17 41.37
C LYS A 221 -3.51 -35.47 42.58
N VAL A 222 -4.03 -34.28 42.93
CA VAL A 222 -3.51 -33.49 44.07
C VAL A 222 -3.70 -34.23 45.40
N HIS A 223 -4.83 -34.92 45.59
CA HIS A 223 -5.06 -35.69 46.81
C HIS A 223 -4.08 -36.87 46.95
N ARG A 224 -3.80 -37.59 45.85
CA ARG A 224 -2.87 -38.72 45.85
C ARG A 224 -1.41 -38.31 46.10
N ASP A 225 -1.03 -37.11 45.68
CA ASP A 225 0.35 -36.61 45.83
C ASP A 225 0.58 -35.92 47.20
N ALA A 226 -0.48 -35.78 48.03
CA ALA A 226 -0.44 -35.15 49.35
C ALA A 226 -0.32 -36.15 50.53
N ASP A 227 -0.32 -37.46 50.24
CA ASP A 227 0.01 -38.56 51.16
C ASP A 227 1.43 -39.08 50.90
#